data_AF-A0A7S2JAA2-F1
#
_entry.id   AF-A0A7S2JAA2-F1
#
_cell.length_a   1.000
_cell.length_b   1.000
_cell.length_c   1.000
_cell.angle_alpha   90.00
_cell.angle_beta   90.00
_cell.angle_gamma   90.00
#
_symmetry.space_group_name_H-M   'P 1'
#
loop_
_entity.id
_entity.type
_entity.pdbx_description
1 polymer ?
#
loop_
_entity_poly.entity_id
_entity_poly.type
_entity_poly.pdbx_seq_one_letter_code
_entity_poly.pdbx_strand_id
1 'polypeptide(L)'
;TFKCGRCGKVWYCSRKCQAQDWKEHKLVCCGGPPEPKAKVEPEAEACLVAALAADVRAEGDVAALRKRLTALRAQEPPPHAVYVSWHAEEQELKEAVRAAVEELRSGQQEPQLVAVESQRPLSAFEHAKAMSEAMTQEVQSHSWVML
;
A
#
# COMPACT_ATOMS: atom_id res chain seq x y z
N THR A 1 11.39 -30.62 -39.93
CA THR A 1 12.69 -29.95 -40.04
C THR A 1 13.22 -29.59 -38.66
N PHE A 2 14.36 -30.14 -38.23
CA PHE A 2 14.90 -29.90 -36.87
C PHE A 2 15.84 -28.70 -36.87
N LYS A 3 15.26 -27.50 -36.94
CA LYS A 3 15.99 -26.26 -36.69
C LYS A 3 16.09 -26.00 -35.19
N CYS A 4 17.15 -25.33 -34.75
CA CYS A 4 17.24 -24.86 -33.37
C CYS A 4 16.02 -24.00 -33.03
N GLY A 5 15.22 -24.40 -32.05
CA GLY A 5 14.01 -23.65 -31.67
C GLY A 5 14.30 -22.26 -31.10
N ARG A 6 15.53 -22.02 -30.61
CA ARG A 6 15.92 -20.76 -29.98
C ARG A 6 16.42 -19.72 -30.98
N CYS A 7 17.36 -20.08 -31.85
CA CYS A 7 17.92 -19.13 -32.82
C CYS A 7 17.34 -19.29 -34.23
N GLY A 8 16.78 -20.46 -34.58
CA GLY A 8 16.31 -20.76 -35.92
C GLY A 8 17.39 -20.86 -37.01
N LYS A 9 18.67 -20.66 -36.68
CA LYS A 9 19.78 -20.51 -37.64
C LYS A 9 20.49 -21.82 -38.01
N VAL A 10 20.50 -22.81 -37.12
CA VAL A 10 21.21 -24.09 -37.32
C VAL A 10 20.23 -25.25 -37.46
N TRP A 11 20.58 -26.19 -38.33
CA TRP A 11 19.76 -27.34 -38.72
C TRP A 11 20.43 -28.65 -38.31
N TYR A 12 19.62 -29.59 -37.83
CA TYR A 12 20.08 -30.86 -37.33
C TYR A 12 19.35 -32.03 -38.01
N CYS A 13 20.03 -33.18 -38.05
CA CYS A 13 19.44 -34.45 -38.45
C CYS A 13 18.34 -34.92 -37.50
N SER A 14 18.53 -34.68 -36.19
CA SER A 14 17.61 -35.13 -35.14
C SER A 14 17.83 -34.34 -33.85
N ARG A 15 16.92 -34.50 -32.87
CA ARG A 15 17.11 -33.96 -31.51
C ARG A 15 18.37 -34.51 -30.82
N LYS A 16 18.81 -35.74 -31.16
CA LYS A 16 20.04 -36.31 -30.62
C LYS A 16 21.27 -35.53 -31.10
N CYS A 17 21.31 -35.21 -32.40
CA CYS A 17 22.37 -34.40 -33.00
C CYS A 17 22.43 -33.00 -32.36
N GLN A 18 21.26 -32.37 -32.15
CA GLN A 18 21.15 -31.07 -31.46
C GLN A 18 21.66 -31.11 -30.02
N ALA A 19 21.33 -32.16 -29.25
CA ALA A 19 21.74 -32.28 -27.86
C ALA A 19 23.25 -32.51 -27.70
N GLN A 20 23.87 -33.24 -28.63
CA GLN A 20 25.33 -33.43 -28.66
C GLN A 20 26.05 -32.12 -28.96
N ASP A 21 25.58 -31.37 -29.96
CA ASP A 21 26.15 -30.09 -30.37
C ASP A 21 25.87 -28.95 -29.37
N TRP A 22 24.87 -29.10 -28.49
CA TRP A 22 24.43 -28.04 -27.58
C TRP A 22 25.55 -27.48 -26.69
N LYS A 23 26.55 -28.29 -26.32
CA LYS A 23 27.69 -27.83 -25.52
C LYS A 23 28.47 -26.71 -26.20
N GLU A 24 28.60 -26.76 -27.52
CA GLU A 24 29.32 -25.79 -28.34
C GLU A 24 28.35 -24.76 -28.92
N HIS A 25 27.22 -25.22 -29.47
CA HIS A 25 26.20 -24.36 -30.06
C HIS A 25 25.65 -23.32 -29.09
N LYS A 26 25.51 -23.62 -27.79
CA LYS A 26 25.01 -22.65 -26.79
C LYS A 26 25.86 -21.38 -26.69
N LEU A 27 27.14 -21.45 -27.07
CA LEU A 27 28.07 -20.31 -27.03
C LEU A 27 27.81 -19.33 -28.18
N VAL A 28 27.31 -19.83 -29.32
CA VAL A 28 27.05 -19.06 -30.54
C VAL A 28 25.55 -18.91 -30.87
N CYS A 29 24.70 -19.60 -30.11
CA CYS A 29 23.26 -19.54 -30.27
C CYS A 29 22.77 -18.14 -29.89
N CYS A 30 22.45 -17.32 -30.90
CA CYS A 30 22.06 -15.91 -30.77
C CYS A 30 20.75 -15.62 -30.00
N GLY A 31 20.23 -16.57 -29.22
CA GLY A 31 19.09 -16.36 -28.31
C GLY A 31 19.48 -15.85 -26.92
N GLY A 32 20.71 -15.32 -26.79
CA GLY A 32 21.30 -14.78 -25.57
C GLY A 32 21.44 -15.79 -24.42
N PRO A 33 22.15 -15.43 -23.33
CA PRO A 33 21.78 -15.94 -22.00
C PRO A 33 20.27 -15.72 -21.80
N PRO A 34 19.54 -16.58 -21.07
CA PRO A 34 18.20 -16.19 -20.63
C PRO A 34 18.34 -14.81 -19.99
N GLU A 35 17.52 -13.85 -20.43
CA GLU A 35 17.48 -12.54 -19.79
C GLU A 35 17.38 -12.78 -18.29
N PRO A 36 18.15 -12.04 -17.45
CA PRO A 36 17.96 -12.14 -16.01
C PRO A 36 16.48 -11.90 -15.78
N LYS A 37 15.77 -12.93 -15.28
CA LYS A 37 14.36 -12.79 -14.91
C LYS A 37 14.31 -11.50 -14.10
N ALA A 38 13.56 -10.51 -14.58
CA ALA A 38 13.35 -9.29 -13.84
C ALA A 38 13.04 -9.72 -12.41
N LYS A 39 13.79 -9.21 -11.44
CA LYS A 39 13.50 -9.47 -10.04
C LYS A 39 12.06 -9.02 -9.86
N VAL A 40 11.14 -9.98 -9.80
CA VAL A 40 9.78 -9.71 -9.38
C VAL A 40 9.96 -9.32 -7.94
N GLU A 41 9.88 -8.02 -7.66
CA GLU A 41 9.82 -7.58 -6.27
C GLU A 41 8.65 -8.29 -5.63
N PRO A 42 8.82 -8.85 -4.42
CA PRO A 42 7.74 -9.55 -3.76
C PRO A 42 6.51 -8.63 -3.74
N GLU A 43 5.38 -9.12 -4.24
CA GLU A 43 4.10 -8.43 -4.14
C GLU A 43 3.92 -8.02 -2.67
N ALA A 44 3.80 -6.73 -2.42
CA ALA A 44 3.72 -6.20 -1.05
C ALA A 44 2.57 -6.90 -0.31
N GLU A 45 2.84 -7.32 0.93
CA GLU A 45 1.86 -7.98 1.78
C GLU A 45 0.64 -7.05 1.99
N ALA A 46 -0.57 -7.58 1.85
CA ALA A 46 -1.78 -6.80 2.01
C ALA A 46 -1.93 -6.35 3.48
N CYS A 47 -1.77 -5.05 3.74
CA CYS A 47 -1.89 -4.48 5.08
C CYS A 47 -3.33 -4.01 5.37
N LEU A 48 -3.82 -4.26 6.59
CA LEU A 48 -5.08 -3.72 7.06
C LEU A 48 -4.93 -2.22 7.37
N VAL A 49 -5.79 -1.38 6.79
CA VAL A 49 -5.85 0.06 7.07
C VAL A 49 -7.24 0.41 7.58
N ALA A 50 -7.31 1.22 8.63
CA ALA A 50 -8.56 1.74 9.17
C ALA A 50 -8.76 3.20 8.76
N ALA A 51 -10.00 3.58 8.46
CA ALA A 51 -10.37 4.94 8.08
C ALA A 51 -11.56 5.42 8.93
N LEU A 52 -11.44 6.60 9.53
CA LEU A 52 -12.45 7.20 10.39
C LEU A 52 -12.78 8.62 9.94
N ALA A 53 -14.07 8.90 9.80
CA ALA A 53 -14.60 10.25 9.61
C ALA A 53 -15.29 10.71 10.91
N ALA A 54 -15.05 11.94 11.34
CA ALA A 54 -15.69 12.51 12.53
C ALA A 54 -16.07 13.99 12.34
N ASP A 55 -17.35 14.30 12.48
CA ASP A 55 -17.85 15.66 12.64
C ASP A 55 -18.11 15.89 14.13
N VAL A 56 -17.29 16.73 14.76
CA VAL A 56 -17.22 16.93 16.21
C VAL A 56 -17.95 18.21 16.57
N ARG A 57 -19.09 18.07 17.25
CA ARG A 57 -19.99 19.17 17.60
C ARG A 57 -20.12 19.37 19.11
N ALA A 58 -19.64 18.40 19.89
CA ALA A 58 -19.61 18.47 21.34
C ALA A 58 -18.40 17.71 21.92
N GLU A 59 -18.08 17.98 23.18
CA GLU A 59 -17.03 17.27 23.92
C GLU A 59 -17.25 15.74 23.96
N GLY A 60 -18.52 15.31 23.99
CA GLY A 60 -18.90 13.90 23.90
C GLY A 60 -18.42 13.23 22.60
N ASP A 61 -18.36 13.97 21.50
CA ASP A 61 -17.86 13.45 20.21
C ASP A 61 -16.35 13.25 20.25
N VAL A 62 -15.62 14.13 20.95
CA VAL A 62 -14.17 13.97 21.18
C VAL A 62 -13.90 12.70 22.00
N ALA A 63 -14.67 12.49 23.07
CA ALA A 63 -14.57 11.28 23.89
C ALA A 63 -14.90 10.01 23.07
N ALA A 64 -15.92 10.07 22.23
CA ALA A 64 -16.30 8.97 21.34
C ALA A 64 -15.20 8.68 20.31
N LEU A 65 -14.60 9.71 19.71
CA LEU A 65 -13.48 9.59 18.77
C LEU A 65 -12.27 8.94 19.46
N ARG A 66 -11.86 9.44 20.63
CA ARG A 66 -10.75 8.86 21.42
C ARG A 66 -11.00 7.38 21.68
N LYS A 67 -12.20 7.02 22.16
CA LYS A 67 -12.57 5.62 22.43
C LYS A 67 -12.46 4.73 21.18
N ARG A 68 -12.94 5.20 20.02
CA ARG A 68 -12.85 4.45 18.76
C ARG A 68 -11.41 4.24 18.33
N LEU A 69 -10.58 5.28 18.42
CA LEU A 69 -9.17 5.18 18.06
C LEU A 69 -8.40 4.23 18.98
N THR A 70 -8.64 4.28 20.30
CA THR A 70 -8.07 3.32 21.25
C THR A 70 -8.51 1.89 20.91
N ALA A 71 -9.78 1.68 20.56
CA ALA A 71 -10.29 0.36 20.19
C ALA A 71 -9.68 -0.18 18.89
N LEU A 72 -9.37 0.69 17.91
CA LEU A 72 -8.67 0.30 16.68
C LEU A 72 -7.23 -0.13 16.96
N ARG A 73 -6.52 0.57 17.86
CA ARG A 73 -5.16 0.18 18.25
C ARG A 73 -5.10 -1.16 18.98
N ALA A 74 -6.18 -1.53 19.67
CA ALA A 74 -6.28 -2.78 20.41
C ALA A 74 -6.76 -3.98 19.56
N GLN A 75 -6.91 -3.84 18.25
CA GLN A 75 -7.27 -4.96 17.37
C GLN A 75 -6.12 -5.98 17.24
N GLU A 76 -6.47 -7.23 16.97
CA GLU A 76 -5.51 -8.33 16.70
C GLU A 76 -5.85 -9.00 15.36
N PRO A 77 -5.00 -8.87 14.31
CA PRO A 77 -3.82 -8.02 14.27
C PRO A 77 -4.18 -6.52 14.28
N PRO A 78 -3.31 -5.64 14.78
CA PRO A 78 -3.54 -4.21 14.71
C PRO A 78 -3.53 -3.76 13.24
N PRO A 79 -4.31 -2.72 12.88
CA PRO A 79 -4.14 -2.11 11.57
C PRO A 79 -2.71 -1.59 11.43
N HIS A 80 -2.19 -1.56 10.20
CA HIS A 80 -0.88 -0.99 9.91
C HIS A 80 -0.93 0.55 9.98
N ALA A 81 -2.04 1.12 9.49
CA ALA A 81 -2.29 2.55 9.52
C ALA A 81 -3.76 2.87 9.86
N VAL A 82 -3.96 4.02 10.49
CA VAL A 82 -5.26 4.61 10.81
C VAL A 82 -5.30 6.02 10.21
N TYR A 83 -6.24 6.25 9.30
CA TYR A 83 -6.52 7.56 8.73
C TYR A 83 -7.75 8.14 9.40
N VAL A 84 -7.65 9.38 9.86
CA VAL A 84 -8.75 10.09 10.53
C VAL A 84 -8.98 11.41 9.82
N SER A 85 -10.13 11.59 9.20
CA SER A 85 -10.56 12.90 8.73
C SER A 85 -11.60 13.46 9.68
N TRP A 86 -11.41 14.69 10.14
CA TRP A 86 -12.28 15.27 11.16
C TRP A 86 -12.54 16.75 10.93
N HIS A 87 -13.67 17.23 11.47
CA HIS A 87 -14.03 18.64 11.52
C HIS A 87 -14.55 18.99 12.91
N ALA A 88 -14.29 20.21 13.36
CA ALA A 88 -14.95 20.82 14.51
C ALA A 88 -15.12 22.31 14.22
N GLU A 89 -16.26 22.89 14.61
CA GLU A 89 -16.52 24.32 14.41
C GLU A 89 -15.77 25.18 15.43
N GLU A 90 -15.84 24.78 16.71
CA GLU A 90 -15.29 25.54 17.83
C GLU A 90 -13.79 25.27 18.04
N GLN A 91 -13.04 26.31 18.40
CA GLN A 91 -11.59 26.22 18.60
C GLN A 91 -11.22 25.28 19.75
N GLU A 92 -11.97 25.29 20.85
CA GLU A 92 -11.75 24.40 22.00
C GLU A 92 -11.91 22.93 21.60
N LEU A 93 -12.91 22.62 20.77
CA LEU A 93 -13.10 21.26 20.24
C LEU A 93 -11.97 20.86 19.28
N LYS A 94 -11.48 21.77 18.43
CA LYS A 94 -10.31 21.50 17.56
C LYS A 94 -9.08 21.15 18.38
N GLU A 95 -8.80 21.91 19.43
CA GLU A 95 -7.69 21.65 20.33
C GLU A 95 -7.86 20.32 21.07
N ALA A 96 -9.07 20.01 21.54
CA ALA A 96 -9.38 18.74 22.18
C ALA A 96 -9.19 17.54 21.23
N VAL A 97 -9.60 17.64 19.97
CA VAL A 97 -9.39 16.58 18.97
C VAL A 97 -7.91 16.43 18.65
N ARG A 98 -7.16 17.52 18.44
CA ARG A 98 -5.71 17.47 18.20
C ARG A 98 -4.98 16.82 19.37
N ALA A 99 -5.35 17.18 20.60
CA ALA A 99 -4.79 16.56 21.80
C ALA A 99 -5.09 15.05 21.86
N ALA A 100 -6.32 14.63 21.56
CA ALA A 100 -6.68 13.21 21.51
C ALA A 100 -5.90 12.43 20.43
N VAL A 101 -5.72 13.02 19.24
CA VAL A 101 -4.92 12.43 18.17
C VAL A 101 -3.44 12.32 18.56
N GLU A 102 -2.88 13.35 19.18
CA GLU A 102 -1.46 13.37 19.56
C GLU A 102 -1.14 12.40 20.71
N GLU A 103 -2.05 12.28 21.68
CA GLU A 103 -1.97 11.26 22.74
C GLU A 103 -1.78 9.86 22.13
N LEU A 104 -2.54 9.54 21.08
CA LEU A 104 -2.45 8.24 20.40
C LEU A 104 -1.19 8.09 19.55
N ARG A 105 -0.70 9.17 18.95
CA ARG A 105 0.55 9.18 18.17
C ARG A 105 1.78 9.00 19.04
N SER A 106 1.76 9.51 20.27
CA SER A 106 2.89 9.44 21.21
C SER A 106 3.20 8.02 21.71
N GLY A 107 2.32 7.04 21.46
CA GLY A 107 2.58 5.63 21.76
C GLY A 107 3.64 5.05 20.83
N GLN A 108 4.72 4.48 21.40
CA GLN A 108 5.93 4.01 20.69
C GLN A 108 5.74 2.89 19.63
N GLN A 109 4.53 2.46 19.29
CA GLN A 109 4.29 1.33 18.37
C GLN A 109 3.01 1.50 17.52
N GLU A 110 3.02 0.85 16.34
CA GLU A 110 1.95 0.77 15.32
C GLU A 110 0.52 0.72 15.91
N PRO A 111 -0.51 1.24 15.21
CA PRO A 111 -0.54 1.78 13.83
C PRO A 111 0.07 3.16 13.61
N GLN A 112 0.50 3.44 12.37
CA GLN A 112 0.73 4.81 11.88
C GLN A 112 -0.60 5.60 11.90
N LEU A 113 -0.63 6.76 12.57
CA LEU A 113 -1.84 7.59 12.67
C LEU A 113 -1.70 8.87 11.84
N VAL A 114 -2.52 8.95 10.79
CA VAL A 114 -2.62 10.12 9.91
C VAL A 114 -3.93 10.83 10.20
N ALA A 115 -3.87 12.12 10.51
CA ALA A 115 -5.06 12.91 10.83
C ALA A 115 -5.16 14.13 9.90
N VAL A 116 -6.32 14.29 9.28
CA VAL A 116 -6.65 15.37 8.34
C VAL A 116 -7.76 16.22 8.95
N GLU A 117 -7.42 17.43 9.37
CA GLU A 117 -8.39 18.42 9.82
C GLU A 117 -9.03 19.13 8.62
N SER A 118 -10.36 19.18 8.59
CA SER A 118 -11.11 19.97 7.62
C SER A 118 -11.50 21.34 8.17
N GLN A 119 -11.40 22.37 7.34
CA GLN A 119 -11.82 23.73 7.68
C GLN A 119 -13.34 23.92 7.71
N ARG A 120 -14.10 23.02 7.09
CA ARG A 120 -15.58 23.05 7.03
C ARG A 120 -16.17 21.67 7.28
N PRO A 121 -17.46 21.58 7.66
CA PRO A 121 -18.15 20.29 7.71
C PRO A 121 -18.08 19.60 6.35
N LEU A 122 -17.71 18.32 6.36
CA LEU A 122 -17.60 17.50 5.15
C LEU A 122 -18.66 16.41 5.16
N SER A 123 -19.13 16.04 3.98
CA SER A 123 -19.88 14.81 3.79
C SER A 123 -18.97 13.59 3.98
N ALA A 124 -19.56 12.41 4.19
CA ALA A 124 -18.81 11.15 4.27
C ALA A 124 -17.93 10.91 3.03
N PHE A 125 -18.43 11.27 1.84
CA PHE A 125 -17.68 11.17 0.59
C PHE A 125 -16.47 12.11 0.56
N GLU A 126 -16.63 13.35 1.00
CA GLU A 126 -15.52 14.31 1.06
C GLU A 126 -14.48 13.90 2.11
N HIS A 127 -14.88 13.32 3.23
CA HIS A 127 -13.95 12.69 4.17
C HIS A 127 -13.18 11.54 3.53
N ALA A 128 -13.85 10.64 2.80
CA ALA A 128 -13.20 9.54 2.09
C ALA A 128 -12.19 10.05 1.05
N LYS A 129 -12.56 11.10 0.30
CA LYS A 129 -11.66 11.77 -0.65
C LYS A 129 -10.43 12.36 0.05
N ALA A 130 -10.61 13.11 1.14
CA ALA A 130 -9.51 13.71 1.89
C ALA A 130 -8.54 12.65 2.44
N MET A 131 -9.07 11.52 2.93
CA MET A 131 -8.24 10.40 3.39
C MET A 131 -7.51 9.72 2.23
N SER A 132 -8.19 9.51 1.09
CA SER A 132 -7.56 8.94 -0.10
C SER A 132 -6.40 9.80 -0.61
N GLU A 133 -6.56 11.14 -0.61
CA GLU A 133 -5.49 12.06 -0.98
C GLU A 133 -4.30 11.95 -0.03
N ALA A 134 -4.54 11.88 1.28
CA ALA A 134 -3.50 11.67 2.28
C ALA A 134 -2.79 10.31 2.11
N MET A 135 -3.54 9.23 1.84
CA MET A 135 -2.97 7.91 1.54
C MET A 135 -2.06 7.97 0.30
N THR A 136 -2.48 8.63 -0.78
CA THR A 136 -1.67 8.70 -2.01
C THR A 136 -0.39 9.53 -1.87
N GLN A 137 -0.31 10.44 -0.91
CA GLN A 137 0.90 11.24 -0.66
C GLN A 137 1.98 10.45 0.11
N GLU A 138 1.58 9.50 0.95
CA GLU A 138 2.51 8.69 1.76
C GLU A 138 2.98 7.42 1.05
N VAL A 139 2.30 7.01 -0.02
CA VAL A 139 2.48 5.69 -0.59
C VAL A 139 3.36 5.73 -1.84
N GLN A 140 4.39 4.87 -1.86
CA GLN A 140 5.30 4.69 -3.00
C GLN A 140 4.55 4.32 -4.29
N SER A 141 5.15 4.60 -5.44
CA SER A 141 4.59 4.66 -6.82
C SER A 141 3.84 3.43 -7.37
N HIS A 142 3.57 2.40 -6.56
CA HIS A 142 2.99 1.12 -6.98
C HIS A 142 1.77 0.66 -6.17
N SER A 143 1.09 1.55 -5.45
CA SER A 143 -0.10 1.16 -4.69
C SER A 143 -1.40 1.58 -5.34
N TRP A 144 -2.38 0.69 -5.24
CA TRP A 144 -3.73 0.86 -5.77
C TRP A 144 -4.70 1.08 -4.62
N VAL A 145 -5.35 2.23 -4.57
CA VAL A 145 -6.42 2.52 -3.61
C VAL A 145 -7.75 2.12 -4.25
N MET A 146 -8.46 1.17 -3.65
CA MET A 146 -9.84 0.83 -4.03
C MET A 146 -10.78 1.44 -2.98
N LEU A 147 -11.68 2.33 -3.44
CA LEU A 147 -12.69 3.04 -2.63
C LEU A 147 -14.08 2.43 -2.79
#